data_AF-A0A1H6KZ49-F1
#
_entry.id   AF-A0A1H6KZ49-F1
#
_cell.length_a   1.000
_cell.length_b   1.000
_cell.length_c   1.000
_cell.angle_alpha   90.00
_cell.angle_beta   90.00
_cell.angle_gamma   90.00
#
_symmetry.space_group_name_H-M   'P 1'
#
loop_
_entity.id
_entity.type
_entity.pdbx_description
1 polymer ?
#
loop_
_entity_poly.entity_id
_entity_poly.type
_entity_poly.pdbx_seq_one_letter_code
_entity_poly.pdbx_strand_id
1 'polypeptide(L)'
;MNIKTPYLFFIGFICYFLISVIFSADLNSTIDINVHDTYFVISNVHLLITISIFVLFQGLLYLIIEKLNLKLYSLLIKLHFLFVVIFLSILLFLLNFESNYANLMWFNIGIVIAFLGSILIPTINLLFSVLNRKKI
;
A
#
# COMPACT_ATOMS: atom_id res chain seq x y z
N MET A 1 -12.78 21.11 -10.00
CA MET A 1 -12.20 19.89 -10.59
C MET A 1 -12.28 18.80 -9.52
N ASN A 2 -13.27 17.90 -9.59
CA ASN A 2 -13.46 16.86 -8.55
C ASN A 2 -12.52 15.69 -8.85
N ILE A 3 -11.53 15.47 -7.98
CA ILE A 3 -10.65 14.31 -8.04
C ILE A 3 -11.50 13.06 -7.85
N LYS A 4 -11.53 12.16 -8.85
CA LYS A 4 -12.21 10.87 -8.71
C LYS A 4 -11.50 10.03 -7.65
N THR A 5 -12.26 9.23 -6.90
CA THR A 5 -11.73 8.44 -5.78
C THR A 5 -10.54 7.52 -6.11
N PRO A 6 -10.42 6.89 -7.30
CA PRO A 6 -9.26 6.05 -7.61
C PRO A 6 -7.92 6.82 -7.65
N TYR A 7 -7.96 8.13 -7.93
CA TYR A 7 -6.74 8.95 -8.02
C TYR A 7 -6.01 9.10 -6.68
N LEU A 8 -6.67 8.82 -5.55
CA LEU A 8 -6.04 8.80 -4.22
C LEU A 8 -4.87 7.81 -4.16
N PHE A 9 -5.00 6.65 -4.82
CA PHE A 9 -3.94 5.64 -4.86
C PHE A 9 -2.71 6.13 -5.63
N PHE A 10 -2.90 6.88 -6.72
CA PHE A 10 -1.78 7.43 -7.49
C PHE A 10 -1.03 8.51 -6.70
N ILE A 11 -1.74 9.33 -5.94
CA ILE A 11 -1.13 10.30 -5.02
C ILE A 11 -0.35 9.56 -3.93
N GLY A 12 -0.95 8.52 -3.33
CA GLY A 12 -0.27 7.67 -2.35
C GLY A 12 0.99 7.01 -2.89
N PHE A 13 0.94 6.49 -4.13
CA PHE A 13 2.11 5.94 -4.83
C PHE A 13 3.24 6.97 -4.91
N ILE A 14 2.95 8.19 -5.36
CA ILE A 14 3.97 9.25 -5.47
C ILE A 14 4.58 9.55 -4.10
N CYS A 15 3.76 9.64 -3.05
CA CYS A 15 4.25 9.86 -1.69
C CYS A 15 5.21 8.76 -1.21
N TYR A 16 4.80 7.49 -1.30
CA TYR A 16 5.65 6.37 -0.87
C TYR A 16 6.90 6.21 -1.72
N PHE A 17 6.80 6.48 -3.02
CA PHE A 17 7.93 6.41 -3.93
C PHE A 17 8.98 7.49 -3.60
N LEU A 18 8.53 8.73 -3.36
CA LEU A 18 9.42 9.82 -2.97
C LEU A 18 10.08 9.55 -1.61
N ILE A 19 9.32 9.06 -0.62
CA ILE A 19 9.86 8.62 0.67
C ILE A 19 10.94 7.58 0.41
N SER A 20 10.67 6.55 -0.39
CA SER A 20 11.66 5.52 -0.71
C SER A 20 12.95 6.11 -1.24
N VAL A 21 12.88 7.02 -2.22
CA VAL A 21 14.06 7.63 -2.85
C VAL A 21 14.86 8.45 -1.83
N ILE A 22 14.18 9.22 -0.97
CA ILE A 22 14.83 10.05 0.06
C ILE A 22 15.53 9.18 1.10
N PHE A 23 14.87 8.13 1.58
CA PHE A 23 15.42 7.24 2.62
C PHE A 23 16.44 6.23 2.08
N SER A 24 16.46 5.97 0.77
CA SER A 24 17.47 5.11 0.13
C SER A 24 18.82 5.80 -0.08
N ALA A 25 18.87 7.13 0.01
CA ALA A 25 20.09 7.89 -0.17
C ALA A 25 20.92 7.87 1.13
N ASP A 26 21.68 6.80 1.36
CA ASP A 26 22.63 6.73 2.46
C ASP A 26 23.82 7.68 2.18
N LEU A 27 23.80 8.84 2.84
CA LEU A 27 24.80 9.90 2.66
C LEU A 27 26.06 9.71 3.51
N ASN A 28 26.15 8.65 4.33
CA ASN A 28 27.20 8.52 5.34
C ASN A 28 27.79 7.10 5.40
N SER A 29 29.00 6.93 4.85
CA SER A 29 29.72 5.65 4.80
C SER A 29 30.01 5.04 6.18
N THR A 30 30.05 5.86 7.23
CA THR A 30 30.26 5.42 8.61
C THR A 30 29.06 4.66 9.18
N ILE A 31 27.84 5.01 8.74
CA ILE A 31 26.61 4.34 9.18
C ILE A 31 26.43 3.06 8.37
N ASP A 32 26.76 3.10 7.07
CA ASP A 32 26.61 1.99 6.13
C ASP A 32 27.25 0.70 6.68
N ILE A 33 28.48 0.74 7.18
CA ILE A 33 29.17 -0.44 7.76
C ILE A 33 28.36 -1.17 8.85
N ASN A 34 27.58 -0.43 9.65
CA ASN A 34 26.83 -1.00 10.77
C ASN A 34 25.43 -1.48 10.38
N VAL A 35 24.87 -0.96 9.31
CA VAL A 35 23.50 -1.28 8.86
C VAL A 35 23.47 -2.08 7.55
N HIS A 36 24.61 -2.22 6.88
CA HIS A 36 24.77 -3.08 5.71
C HIS A 36 24.34 -4.50 6.10
N ASP A 37 23.55 -5.13 5.23
CA ASP A 37 22.95 -6.45 5.44
C ASP A 37 21.96 -6.56 6.61
N THR A 38 21.42 -5.43 7.10
CA THR A 38 20.34 -5.42 8.09
C THR A 38 18.97 -5.14 7.45
N TYR A 39 17.91 -5.49 8.19
CA TYR A 39 16.53 -5.20 7.79
C TYR A 39 16.24 -3.71 7.60
N PHE A 40 17.05 -2.82 8.17
CA PHE A 40 16.94 -1.37 7.99
C PHE A 40 17.18 -0.94 6.54
N VAL A 41 18.18 -1.53 5.87
CA VAL A 41 18.45 -1.24 4.45
C VAL A 41 17.35 -1.86 3.57
N ILE A 42 16.90 -3.07 3.93
CA ILE A 42 15.83 -3.78 3.20
C ILE A 42 14.49 -3.00 3.26
N SER A 43 14.15 -2.41 4.41
CA SER A 43 12.93 -1.61 4.56
C SER A 43 12.95 -0.31 3.78
N ASN A 44 14.07 0.42 3.84
CA ASN A 44 14.19 1.76 3.25
C ASN A 44 14.30 1.74 1.72
N VAL A 45 14.91 0.71 1.14
CA VAL A 45 15.06 0.57 -0.31
C VAL A 45 14.01 -0.39 -0.87
N HIS A 46 14.14 -1.69 -0.59
CA HIS A 46 13.38 -2.69 -1.32
C HIS A 46 11.88 -2.72 -0.96
N LEU A 47 11.54 -2.61 0.33
CA LEU A 47 10.14 -2.67 0.74
C LEU A 47 9.37 -1.40 0.40
N LEU A 48 9.92 -0.21 0.64
CA LEU A 48 9.27 1.05 0.26
C LEU A 48 8.98 1.13 -1.26
N ILE A 49 9.90 0.68 -2.12
CA ILE A 49 9.66 0.57 -3.57
C ILE A 49 8.55 -0.44 -3.87
N THR A 50 8.62 -1.64 -3.30
CA THR A 50 7.63 -2.71 -3.53
C THR A 50 6.22 -2.27 -3.13
N ILE A 51 6.12 -1.60 -1.98
CA ILE A 51 4.87 -1.05 -1.45
C ILE A 51 4.31 0.04 -2.37
N SER A 52 5.17 0.93 -2.86
CA SER A 52 4.77 1.98 -3.80
C SER A 52 4.15 1.36 -5.06
N ILE A 53 4.83 0.39 -5.65
CA ILE A 53 4.35 -0.33 -6.84
C ILE A 53 3.02 -1.04 -6.56
N PHE A 54 2.87 -1.64 -5.38
CA PHE A 54 1.62 -2.28 -4.97
C PHE A 54 0.44 -1.30 -4.89
N VAL A 55 0.64 -0.12 -4.29
CA VAL A 55 -0.37 0.95 -4.21
C VAL A 55 -0.77 1.43 -5.61
N LEU A 56 0.21 1.55 -6.52
CA LEU A 56 -0.04 1.90 -7.92
C LEU A 56 -0.93 0.86 -8.62
N PHE A 57 -0.65 -0.44 -8.43
CA PHE A 57 -1.47 -1.50 -9.01
C PHE A 57 -2.92 -1.46 -8.50
N GLN A 58 -3.15 -1.17 -7.22
CA GLN A 58 -4.51 -1.01 -6.69
C GLN A 58 -5.25 0.17 -7.33
N GLY A 59 -4.56 1.30 -7.54
CA GLY A 59 -5.11 2.44 -8.28
C GLY A 59 -5.48 2.09 -9.74
N LEU A 60 -4.62 1.35 -10.42
CA LEU A 60 -4.89 0.86 -11.78
C LEU A 60 -6.09 -0.09 -11.83
N LEU A 61 -6.21 -1.02 -10.88
CA LEU A 61 -7.34 -1.95 -10.80
C LEU A 61 -8.68 -1.20 -10.70
N TYR A 62 -8.78 -0.21 -9.82
CA TYR A 62 -10.01 0.59 -9.72
C TYR A 62 -10.33 1.38 -10.99
N LEU A 63 -9.31 1.92 -11.67
CA LEU A 63 -9.49 2.65 -12.91
C LEU A 63 -9.97 1.71 -14.05
N ILE A 64 -9.44 0.49 -14.11
CA ILE A 64 -9.92 -0.54 -15.06
C ILE A 64 -11.39 -0.88 -14.78
N ILE A 65 -11.78 -1.06 -13.52
CA ILE A 65 -13.17 -1.37 -13.16
C ILE A 65 -14.11 -0.21 -13.54
N GLU A 66 -13.71 1.04 -13.31
CA GLU A 66 -14.48 2.21 -13.76
C GLU A 66 -14.62 2.25 -15.29
N LYS A 67 -13.57 1.89 -16.05
CA LYS A 67 -13.62 1.79 -17.52
C LYS A 67 -14.55 0.67 -18.01
N LEU A 68 -14.80 -0.37 -17.20
CA LEU A 68 -15.76 -1.44 -17.50
C LEU A 68 -17.22 -1.03 -17.21
N ASN A 69 -17.49 0.27 -16.99
CA ASN A 69 -18.81 0.82 -16.67
C ASN A 69 -19.44 0.24 -15.40
N LEU A 70 -18.63 -0.26 -14.47
CA LEU A 70 -19.07 -0.68 -13.14
C LEU A 70 -18.98 0.51 -12.20
N LYS A 71 -20.13 0.90 -11.62
CA LYS A 71 -20.19 1.98 -10.64
C LYS A 71 -19.76 1.45 -9.28
N LEU A 72 -18.54 1.78 -8.87
CA LEU A 72 -18.03 1.44 -7.55
C LEU A 72 -18.45 2.46 -6.49
N TYR A 73 -18.60 2.00 -5.26
CA TYR A 73 -18.90 2.87 -4.14
C TYR A 73 -17.65 3.64 -3.72
N SER A 74 -17.74 4.97 -3.78
CA SER A 74 -16.66 5.90 -3.43
C SER A 74 -16.20 5.75 -1.98
N LEU A 75 -17.12 5.40 -1.07
CA LEU A 75 -16.81 5.17 0.35
C LEU A 75 -15.91 3.95 0.54
N LEU A 76 -16.20 2.83 -0.14
CA LEU A 76 -15.39 1.61 -0.04
C LEU A 76 -13.99 1.79 -0.65
N ILE A 77 -13.86 2.58 -1.72
CA ILE A 77 -12.55 2.93 -2.31
C ILE A 77 -11.72 3.75 -1.32
N LYS A 78 -12.33 4.75 -0.67
CA LYS A 78 -11.63 5.57 0.34
C LYS A 78 -11.22 4.76 1.57
N LEU A 79 -12.10 3.86 2.05
CA LEU A 79 -11.76 2.94 3.14
C LEU A 79 -10.61 2.01 2.73
N HIS A 80 -10.63 1.50 1.50
CA HIS A 80 -9.55 0.66 1.01
C HIS A 80 -8.21 1.42 1.00
N PHE A 81 -8.23 2.67 0.51
CA PHE A 81 -7.06 3.53 0.51
C PHE A 81 -6.51 3.77 1.92
N LEU A 82 -7.37 4.14 2.87
CA LEU A 82 -6.98 4.38 4.25
C LEU A 82 -6.39 3.11 4.90
N PHE A 83 -7.03 1.96 4.68
CA PHE A 83 -6.57 0.67 5.16
C PHE A 83 -5.16 0.38 4.66
N VAL A 84 -4.92 0.52 3.35
CA VAL A 84 -3.62 0.28 2.73
C VAL A 84 -2.56 1.22 3.31
N VAL A 85 -2.81 2.53 3.36
CA VAL A 85 -1.85 3.52 3.89
C VAL A 85 -1.48 3.23 5.36
N ILE A 86 -2.46 2.95 6.21
CA ILE A 86 -2.21 2.68 7.64
C ILE A 86 -1.40 1.40 7.81
N PHE A 87 -1.81 0.30 7.16
CA PHE A 87 -1.14 -0.99 7.30
C PHE A 87 0.31 -0.94 6.82
N LEU A 88 0.54 -0.31 5.67
CA LEU A 88 1.88 -0.16 5.11
C LEU A 88 2.79 0.67 6.00
N SER A 89 2.25 1.73 6.60
CA SER A 89 3.01 2.58 7.53
C SER A 89 3.41 1.83 8.80
N ILE A 90 2.52 1.00 9.34
CA ILE A 90 2.81 0.14 10.50
C ILE A 90 3.91 -0.87 10.14
N LEU A 91 3.78 -1.56 9.01
CA LEU A 91 4.78 -2.57 8.57
C LEU A 91 6.19 -1.97 8.42
N LEU A 92 6.29 -0.75 7.87
CA LEU A 92 7.56 -0.04 7.76
C LEU A 92 8.14 0.34 9.12
N PHE A 93 7.29 0.78 10.05
CA PHE A 93 7.72 1.14 11.40
C PHE A 93 8.33 -0.08 12.14
N LEU A 94 7.70 -1.25 12.04
CA LEU A 94 8.19 -2.47 12.70
C LEU A 94 9.61 -2.84 12.26
N LEU A 95 9.92 -2.73 10.98
CA LEU A 95 11.24 -3.08 10.44
C LEU A 95 12.31 -2.01 10.71
N ASN A 96 11.93 -0.73 10.67
CA ASN A 96 12.87 0.37 10.83
C ASN A 96 13.33 0.56 12.28
N PHE A 97 12.45 0.34 13.26
CA PHE A 97 12.75 0.66 14.66
C PHE A 97 13.32 -0.51 15.46
N GLU A 98 12.83 -1.73 15.27
CA GLU A 98 13.22 -2.85 16.14
C GLU A 98 13.00 -4.21 15.46
N SER A 99 14.02 -4.76 14.81
CA SER A 99 13.94 -6.04 14.09
C SER A 99 14.16 -7.27 15.01
N ASN A 100 13.40 -7.35 16.10
CA ASN A 100 13.36 -8.54 16.97
C ASN A 100 12.49 -9.66 16.35
N TYR A 101 12.73 -10.92 16.73
CA TYR A 101 11.98 -12.09 16.22
C TYR A 101 10.45 -11.95 16.38
N ALA A 102 9.99 -11.33 17.47
CA ALA A 102 8.57 -11.05 17.69
C ALA A 102 8.01 -10.05 16.65
N ASN A 103 8.76 -8.99 16.33
CA ASN A 103 8.33 -7.98 15.36
C ASN A 103 8.34 -8.53 13.94
N LEU A 104 9.24 -9.46 13.61
CA LEU A 104 9.16 -10.20 12.35
C LEU A 104 7.89 -11.04 12.22
N MET A 105 7.45 -11.69 13.32
CA MET A 105 6.18 -12.43 13.30
C MET A 105 5.00 -11.49 13.07
N TRP A 106 4.95 -10.35 13.76
CA TRP A 106 3.91 -9.33 13.56
C TRP A 106 3.94 -8.74 12.15
N PHE A 107 5.12 -8.55 11.58
CA PHE A 107 5.30 -8.12 10.20
C PHE A 107 4.71 -9.14 9.22
N ASN A 108 5.00 -10.43 9.37
CA ASN A 108 4.46 -11.48 8.51
C ASN A 108 2.93 -11.58 8.61
N ILE A 109 2.38 -11.52 9.83
CA ILE A 109 0.93 -11.50 10.05
C ILE A 109 0.31 -10.26 9.39
N GLY A 110 0.95 -9.10 9.57
CA GLY A 110 0.49 -7.84 9.00
C GLY A 110 0.47 -7.85 7.47
N ILE A 111 1.48 -8.45 6.82
CA ILE A 111 1.50 -8.64 5.36
C ILE A 111 0.30 -9.48 4.92
N VAL A 112 0.04 -10.61 5.59
CA VAL A 112 -1.08 -11.49 5.23
C VAL A 112 -2.42 -10.74 5.34
N ILE A 113 -2.61 -9.96 6.41
CA ILE A 113 -3.81 -9.15 6.59
C ILE A 113 -3.93 -8.07 5.51
N ALA A 114 -2.84 -7.36 5.19
CA ALA A 114 -2.82 -6.36 4.14
C ALA A 114 -3.16 -6.97 2.77
N PHE A 115 -2.61 -8.14 2.46
CA PHE A 115 -2.87 -8.86 1.21
C PHE A 115 -4.33 -9.29 1.14
N LEU A 116 -4.86 -9.95 2.18
CA LEU A 116 -6.26 -10.37 2.23
C LEU A 116 -7.21 -9.18 2.14
N GLY A 117 -6.97 -8.11 2.89
CA GLY A 117 -7.76 -6.89 2.85
C GLY A 117 -7.77 -6.25 1.46
N SER A 118 -6.63 -6.31 0.76
CA SER A 118 -6.50 -5.82 -0.62
C SER A 118 -7.23 -6.61 -1.68
N ILE A 119 -7.59 -7.86 -1.39
CA ILE A 119 -8.42 -8.68 -2.28
C ILE A 119 -9.90 -8.54 -1.88
N LEU A 120 -10.19 -8.60 -0.58
CA LEU A 120 -11.56 -8.61 -0.06
C LEU A 120 -12.29 -7.28 -0.28
N ILE A 121 -11.68 -6.14 0.01
CA ILE A 121 -12.39 -4.85 -0.08
C ILE A 121 -12.78 -4.50 -1.53
N PRO A 122 -11.90 -4.65 -2.54
CA PRO A 122 -12.30 -4.42 -3.93
C PRO A 122 -13.32 -5.44 -4.45
N THR A 123 -13.20 -6.72 -4.07
CA THR A 123 -14.16 -7.76 -4.49
C THR A 123 -15.55 -7.55 -3.88
N ILE A 124 -15.64 -7.16 -2.61
CA ILE A 124 -16.89 -6.76 -1.96
C ILE A 124 -17.51 -5.56 -2.69
N ASN A 125 -16.71 -4.54 -3.01
CA ASN A 125 -17.19 -3.36 -3.73
C ASN A 125 -17.71 -3.71 -5.13
N LEU A 126 -17.00 -4.60 -5.83
CA LEU A 126 -17.42 -5.12 -7.14
C LEU A 126 -18.71 -5.93 -7.03
N LEU A 127 -18.84 -6.79 -6.02
CA LEU A 127 -20.04 -7.60 -5.79
C LEU A 127 -21.27 -6.72 -5.51
N PHE A 128 -21.14 -5.69 -4.65
CA PHE A 128 -22.21 -4.71 -4.44
C PHE A 128 -22.57 -3.95 -5.72
N SER A 129 -21.57 -3.59 -6.53
CA SER A 129 -21.77 -2.92 -7.82
C SER A 129 -22.60 -3.79 -8.78
N VAL A 130 -22.28 -5.09 -8.88
CA VAL A 130 -22.99 -6.04 -9.76
C VAL A 130 -24.40 -6.33 -9.26
N LEU A 131 -24.58 -6.54 -7.95
CA LEU A 131 -25.90 -6.83 -7.37
C LEU A 131 -26.88 -5.66 -7.53
N ASN A 132 -26.41 -4.42 -7.30
CA ASN A 132 -27.25 -3.24 -7.42
C ASN A 132 -27.47 -2.76 -8.86
N ARG A 133 -26.77 -3.36 -9.84
CA ARG A 133 -26.97 -3.09 -11.27
C ARG A 133 -28.33 -3.56 -11.80
N LYS A 134 -28.99 -4.53 -11.14
CA LYS A 134 -30.30 -5.08 -11.55
C LYS A 134 -31.52 -4.29 -11.06
N LYS A 135 -31.32 -3.26 -10.22
CA LYS A 135 -32.40 -2.46 -9.62
C LYS A 135 -32.64 -1.10 -10.30
N ILE A 136 -32.05 -0.88 -11.48
CA ILE A 136 -32.23 0.29 -12.34
C ILE A 136 -32.65 -0.23 -13.71
#